data_AF-A0A6M8W416-F1
#
_entry.id   AF-A0A6M8W416-F1
#
_cell.length_a   1.000
_cell.length_b   1.000
_cell.length_c   1.000
_cell.angle_alpha   90.00
_cell.angle_beta   90.00
_cell.angle_gamma   90.00
#
_symmetry.space_group_name_H-M   'P 1'
#
loop_
_entity.id
_entity.type
_entity.pdbx_description
1 polymer ?
#
loop_
_entity_poly.entity_id
_entity_poly.type
_entity_poly.pdbx_seq_one_letter_code
_entity_poly.pdbx_strand_id
1 'polypeptide(L)'
;MVGVAGLSPTLAAVERGIDVALANKETLVAAGQVVLPLARRTGSRLLPVDSEHSGLWQCLQGLAGAGERLVPPCPTPASVSRAILTASGGPFRETPLDAMHHATVEQALAHPTWSMGPKNTIDSATMINKGLELIEAHRLFDLDADRLGVLIHPQSIVHAIVELADGSSIAQLSTADMRAPIQLALTWPARARLRNARSTGTGWGAWTSASPTRGGSRRSGWRWT
;
A
#
# COMPACT_ATOMS: atom_id res chain seq x y z
N MET A 1 12.51 2.54 10.56
CA MET A 1 13.42 3.51 9.90
C MET A 1 12.67 4.16 8.76
N VAL A 2 12.96 5.41 8.42
CA VAL A 2 12.25 6.18 7.39
C VAL A 2 13.23 6.53 6.27
N GLY A 3 12.74 6.58 5.03
CA GLY A 3 13.58 6.91 3.87
C GLY A 3 14.65 5.85 3.58
N VAL A 4 15.71 6.26 2.89
CA VAL A 4 16.81 5.38 2.44
C VAL A 4 17.65 4.79 3.57
N ALA A 5 17.53 5.31 4.80
CA ALA A 5 18.24 4.76 5.95
C ALA A 5 17.88 3.29 6.20
N GLY A 6 16.67 2.85 5.84
CA GLY A 6 16.25 1.45 5.94
C GLY A 6 16.96 0.49 4.99
N LEU A 7 17.63 0.98 3.93
CA LEU A 7 18.18 0.14 2.89
C LEU A 7 19.29 -0.79 3.38
N SER A 8 20.32 -0.25 4.05
CA SER A 8 21.46 -1.03 4.53
C SER A 8 21.05 -2.19 5.46
N PRO A 9 20.22 -1.99 6.50
CA PRO A 9 19.77 -3.10 7.34
C PRO A 9 18.85 -4.08 6.59
N THR A 10 18.02 -3.61 5.64
CA THR A 10 17.23 -4.51 4.80
C THR A 10 18.14 -5.39 3.94
N LEU A 11 19.15 -4.83 3.25
CA LEU A 11 20.10 -5.61 2.47
C LEU A 11 20.83 -6.64 3.34
N ALA A 12 21.33 -6.24 4.52
CA ALA A 12 22.03 -7.13 5.43
C ALA A 12 21.14 -8.30 5.92
N ALA A 13 19.85 -8.08 6.14
CA ALA A 13 18.90 -9.14 6.49
C ALA A 13 18.65 -10.08 5.31
N VAL A 14 18.41 -9.53 4.12
CA VAL A 14 18.13 -10.31 2.90
C VAL A 14 19.34 -11.12 2.47
N GLU A 15 20.56 -10.58 2.58
CA GLU A 15 21.82 -11.31 2.33
C GLU A 15 21.97 -12.57 3.19
N ARG A 16 21.39 -12.57 4.39
CA ARG A 16 21.41 -13.69 5.34
C ARG A 16 20.24 -14.66 5.16
N GLY A 17 19.38 -14.45 4.16
CA GLY A 17 18.18 -15.28 3.97
C GLY A 17 17.10 -15.04 5.02
N ILE A 18 17.14 -13.91 5.73
CA ILE A 18 16.14 -13.56 6.76
C ILE A 18 14.93 -12.91 6.08
N ASP A 19 13.73 -13.34 6.48
CA ASP A 19 12.47 -12.71 6.05
C ASP A 19 12.35 -11.29 6.63
N VAL A 20 11.92 -10.32 5.81
CA VAL A 20 11.81 -8.92 6.20
C VAL A 20 10.35 -8.50 6.19
N ALA A 21 9.82 -8.13 7.36
CA ALA A 21 8.57 -7.40 7.48
C ALA A 21 8.80 -5.94 7.03
N LEU A 22 8.48 -5.64 5.78
CA LEU A 22 8.87 -4.41 5.10
C LEU A 22 7.80 -3.32 5.26
N ALA A 23 8.11 -2.32 6.08
CA ALA A 23 7.27 -1.13 6.28
C ALA A 23 7.81 0.13 5.57
N ASN A 24 9.04 0.07 5.06
CA ASN A 24 9.74 1.23 4.49
C ASN A 24 9.74 1.14 2.97
N LYS A 25 8.70 1.72 2.36
CA LYS A 25 8.51 1.74 0.90
C LYS A 25 9.71 2.31 0.14
N GLU A 26 10.39 3.29 0.73
CA GLU A 26 11.52 3.99 0.10
C GLU A 26 12.68 3.05 -0.21
N THR A 27 12.84 1.93 0.51
CA THR A 27 13.85 0.91 0.19
C THR A 27 13.58 0.29 -1.19
N LEU A 28 12.33 -0.05 -1.50
CA LEU A 28 11.99 -0.63 -2.81
C LEU A 28 11.85 0.41 -3.91
N VAL A 29 11.41 1.63 -3.57
CA VAL A 29 11.38 2.73 -4.52
C VAL A 29 12.80 3.09 -4.98
N ALA A 30 13.74 3.26 -4.04
CA ALA A 30 15.10 3.69 -4.35
C ALA A 30 15.99 2.54 -4.88
N ALA A 31 15.81 1.32 -4.38
CA ALA A 31 16.76 0.23 -4.61
C ALA A 31 16.11 -1.11 -4.99
N GLY A 32 14.88 -1.12 -5.50
CA GLY A 32 14.19 -2.36 -5.89
C GLY A 32 14.98 -3.24 -6.87
N GLN A 33 15.75 -2.65 -7.79
CA GLN A 33 16.59 -3.39 -8.73
C GLN A 33 17.78 -4.12 -8.06
N VAL A 34 18.13 -3.76 -6.83
CA VAL A 34 19.18 -4.42 -6.04
C VAL A 34 18.57 -5.37 -5.02
N VAL A 35 17.55 -4.91 -4.30
CA VAL A 35 16.90 -5.65 -3.22
C VAL A 35 16.15 -6.88 -3.75
N LEU A 36 15.37 -6.74 -4.84
CA LEU A 36 14.53 -7.83 -5.33
C LEU A 36 15.33 -9.01 -5.90
N PRO A 37 16.36 -8.82 -6.75
CA PRO A 37 17.18 -9.95 -7.19
C PRO A 37 17.91 -10.63 -6.04
N LEU A 38 18.37 -9.86 -5.04
CA LEU A 38 18.98 -10.42 -3.84
C LEU A 38 17.98 -11.30 -3.07
N ALA A 39 16.77 -10.80 -2.79
CA ALA A 39 15.73 -11.57 -2.10
C ALA A 39 15.37 -12.86 -2.83
N ARG A 40 15.26 -12.81 -4.16
CA ARG A 40 15.03 -14.01 -4.98
C ARG A 40 16.18 -15.02 -4.90
N ARG A 41 17.42 -14.56 -4.89
CA ARG A 41 18.60 -15.44 -4.78
C ARG A 41 18.74 -16.09 -3.41
N THR A 42 18.41 -15.38 -2.33
CA THR A 42 18.57 -15.90 -0.96
C THR A 42 17.33 -16.62 -0.44
N GLY A 43 16.19 -16.50 -1.13
CA GLY A 43 14.91 -17.04 -0.69
C GLY A 43 14.23 -16.22 0.41
N SER A 44 14.80 -15.07 0.78
CA SER A 44 14.20 -14.11 1.72
C SER A 44 12.86 -13.59 1.19
N ARG A 45 11.87 -13.55 2.06
CA ARG A 45 10.55 -12.97 1.77
C ARG A 45 10.51 -11.50 2.17
N LEU A 46 9.80 -10.69 1.40
CA LEU A 46 9.56 -9.27 1.68
C LEU A 46 8.09 -9.09 2.05
N LEU A 47 7.75 -9.31 3.31
CA LEU A 47 6.36 -9.34 3.78
C LEU A 47 5.85 -7.90 3.96
N PRO A 48 4.85 -7.44 3.17
CA PRO A 48 4.43 -6.05 3.18
C PRO A 48 3.72 -5.68 4.48
N VAL A 49 4.20 -4.61 5.12
CA VAL A 49 3.61 -4.03 6.32
C VAL A 49 2.85 -2.74 6.00
N ASP A 50 3.16 -2.07 4.89
CA ASP A 50 2.35 -0.95 4.42
C ASP A 50 0.90 -1.40 4.17
N SER A 51 -0.07 -0.58 4.56
CA SER A 51 -1.45 -1.03 4.79
C SER A 51 -2.11 -1.48 3.49
N GLU A 52 -1.88 -0.75 2.41
CA GLU A 52 -2.43 -1.00 1.08
C GLU A 52 -1.77 -2.20 0.43
N HIS A 53 -0.45 -2.38 0.56
CA HIS A 53 0.26 -3.56 0.04
C HIS A 53 -0.06 -4.81 0.84
N SER A 54 -0.24 -4.69 2.16
CA SER A 54 -0.73 -5.78 3.00
C SER A 54 -2.16 -6.15 2.64
N GLY A 55 -3.01 -5.17 2.35
CA GLY A 55 -4.36 -5.37 1.83
C GLY A 55 -4.36 -6.09 0.48
N LEU A 56 -3.55 -5.60 -0.47
CA LEU A 56 -3.39 -6.18 -1.80
C LEU A 56 -2.88 -7.61 -1.70
N TRP A 57 -1.84 -7.84 -0.90
CA TRP A 57 -1.30 -9.18 -0.66
C TRP A 57 -2.36 -10.15 -0.14
N GLN A 58 -3.22 -9.70 0.77
CA GLN A 58 -4.33 -10.52 1.27
C GLN A 58 -5.38 -10.83 0.21
N CYS A 59 -5.72 -9.87 -0.66
CA CYS A 59 -6.59 -10.12 -1.81
C CYS A 59 -5.99 -11.17 -2.74
N LEU A 60 -4.70 -11.02 -3.09
CA LEU A 60 -3.99 -11.96 -3.97
C LEU A 60 -3.90 -13.35 -3.33
N GLN A 61 -3.62 -13.45 -2.03
CA GLN A 61 -3.61 -14.71 -1.31
C GLN A 61 -4.96 -15.45 -1.38
N GLY A 62 -6.09 -14.72 -1.42
CA GLY A 62 -7.41 -15.31 -1.61
C GLY A 62 -7.66 -15.88 -3.01
N LEU A 63 -6.81 -15.53 -3.98
CA LEU A 63 -6.85 -16.01 -5.37
C LEU A 63 -5.85 -17.14 -5.65
N ALA A 64 -4.97 -17.45 -4.71
CA ALA A 64 -3.98 -18.50 -4.87
C ALA A 64 -4.66 -19.87 -5.03
N GLY A 65 -4.08 -20.74 -5.88
CA GLY A 65 -4.58 -22.10 -6.07
C GLY A 65 -4.54 -22.92 -4.78
N ALA A 66 -5.26 -24.05 -4.75
CA ALA A 66 -5.28 -24.93 -3.59
C ALA A 66 -3.85 -25.41 -3.24
N GLY A 67 -3.37 -25.07 -2.05
CA GLY A 67 -2.02 -25.39 -1.58
C GLY A 67 -0.93 -24.42 -2.02
N GLU A 68 -1.25 -23.43 -2.86
CA GLU A 68 -0.32 -22.39 -3.27
C GLU A 68 -0.25 -21.24 -2.26
N ARG A 69 0.88 -20.53 -2.29
CA ARG A 69 1.11 -19.34 -1.47
C ARG A 69 1.83 -18.30 -2.32
N LEU A 70 1.20 -17.15 -2.51
CA LEU A 70 1.81 -15.99 -3.14
C LEU A 70 2.60 -15.23 -2.07
N VAL A 71 3.91 -15.30 -2.15
CA VAL A 71 4.80 -14.69 -1.16
C VAL A 71 5.68 -13.65 -1.85
N PRO A 72 5.59 -12.36 -1.47
CA PRO A 72 6.35 -11.33 -2.16
C PRO A 72 7.87 -11.47 -1.93
N PRO A 73 8.69 -11.15 -2.95
CA PRO A 73 8.27 -10.69 -4.28
C PRO A 73 7.72 -11.82 -5.15
N CYS A 74 6.51 -11.65 -5.67
CA CYS A 74 5.80 -12.67 -6.45
C CYS A 74 5.12 -12.06 -7.68
N PRO A 75 4.84 -12.86 -8.73
CA PRO A 75 4.03 -12.40 -9.84
C PRO A 75 2.57 -12.26 -9.44
N THR A 76 1.87 -11.33 -10.07
CA THR A 76 0.42 -11.20 -9.93
C THR A 76 -0.30 -12.31 -10.72
N PRO A 77 -1.32 -12.98 -10.14
CA PRO A 77 -2.12 -13.96 -10.86
C PRO A 77 -2.75 -13.40 -12.14
N ALA A 78 -2.81 -14.23 -13.19
CA ALA A 78 -3.37 -13.82 -14.48
C ALA A 78 -4.87 -13.47 -14.43
N SER A 79 -5.60 -13.95 -13.41
CA SER A 79 -7.01 -13.60 -13.17
C SER A 79 -7.20 -12.14 -12.73
N VAL A 80 -6.16 -11.47 -12.26
CA VAL A 80 -6.21 -10.06 -11.84
C VAL A 80 -6.11 -9.17 -13.07
N SER A 81 -7.14 -8.38 -13.36
CA SER A 81 -7.08 -7.38 -14.44
C SER A 81 -6.44 -6.08 -13.95
N ARG A 82 -6.74 -5.68 -12.71
CA ARG A 82 -6.25 -4.43 -12.10
C ARG A 82 -6.11 -4.53 -10.58
N ALA A 83 -5.17 -3.80 -10.02
CA ALA A 83 -5.10 -3.55 -8.58
C ALA A 83 -5.27 -2.06 -8.29
N ILE A 84 -6.04 -1.73 -7.26
CA ILE A 84 -6.38 -0.37 -6.86
C ILE A 84 -5.92 -0.17 -5.41
N LEU A 85 -5.01 0.78 -5.22
CA LEU A 85 -4.57 1.22 -3.90
C LEU A 85 -5.44 2.39 -3.45
N THR A 86 -6.07 2.26 -2.30
CA THR A 86 -6.93 3.33 -1.75
C THR A 86 -6.10 4.40 -1.06
N ALA A 87 -6.49 5.67 -1.10
CA ALA A 87 -5.84 6.76 -0.38
C ALA A 87 -6.85 7.52 0.48
N SER A 88 -6.46 8.04 1.65
CA SER A 88 -7.33 8.93 2.45
C SER A 88 -7.64 10.26 1.75
N GLY A 89 -6.73 10.70 0.86
CA GLY A 89 -6.70 12.02 0.23
C GLY A 89 -5.95 13.08 1.05
N GLY A 90 -5.48 12.75 2.26
CA GLY A 90 -4.74 13.67 3.13
C GLY A 90 -5.59 14.84 3.67
N PRO A 91 -4.98 15.74 4.46
CA PRO A 91 -5.65 16.92 5.03
C PRO A 91 -6.16 17.92 3.97
N PHE A 92 -5.54 17.95 2.78
CA PHE A 92 -5.88 18.92 1.73
C PHE A 92 -6.88 18.39 0.69
N ARG A 93 -7.51 17.24 0.92
CA ARG A 93 -8.47 16.61 -0.01
C ARG A 93 -9.55 17.57 -0.52
N GLU A 94 -10.09 18.40 0.37
CA GLU A 94 -11.18 19.34 0.08
C GLU A 94 -10.69 20.80 0.00
N THR A 95 -9.38 21.02 0.12
CA THR A 95 -8.80 22.36 0.05
C THR A 95 -8.78 22.83 -1.41
N PRO A 96 -9.27 24.03 -1.72
CA PRO A 96 -9.11 24.63 -3.04
C PRO A 96 -7.63 24.79 -3.43
N LEU A 97 -7.32 24.65 -4.73
CA LEU A 97 -5.93 24.66 -5.21
C LEU A 97 -5.20 25.98 -4.91
N ASP A 98 -5.89 27.10 -5.02
CA ASP A 98 -5.40 28.44 -4.68
C ASP A 98 -5.02 28.53 -3.19
N ALA A 99 -5.84 27.96 -2.31
CA ALA A 99 -5.55 27.91 -0.87
C ALA A 99 -4.37 26.99 -0.53
N MET A 100 -4.13 25.91 -1.30
CA MET A 100 -2.98 25.01 -1.06
C MET A 100 -1.63 25.71 -1.22
N HIS A 101 -1.53 26.76 -2.06
CA HIS A 101 -0.29 27.52 -2.22
C HIS A 101 0.17 28.24 -0.93
N HIS A 102 -0.75 28.44 0.02
CA HIS A 102 -0.49 29.08 1.31
C HIS A 102 -0.51 28.09 2.48
N ALA A 103 -0.49 26.79 2.19
CA ALA A 103 -0.55 25.76 3.21
C ALA A 103 0.67 25.80 4.14
N THR A 104 0.43 25.67 5.45
CA THR A 104 1.49 25.60 6.46
C THR A 104 1.86 24.16 6.80
N VAL A 105 3.02 23.97 7.44
CA VAL A 105 3.44 22.66 7.95
C VAL A 105 2.47 22.14 9.00
N GLU A 106 1.96 22.99 9.89
CA GLU A 106 0.98 22.56 10.90
C GLU A 106 -0.30 22.01 10.25
N GLN A 107 -0.79 22.67 9.18
CA GLN A 107 -1.96 22.21 8.44
C GLN A 107 -1.70 20.87 7.74
N ALA A 108 -0.52 20.71 7.13
CA ALA A 108 -0.13 19.47 6.47
C ALA A 108 0.05 18.30 7.46
N LEU A 109 0.40 18.58 8.73
CA LEU A 109 0.54 17.58 9.78
C LEU A 109 -0.79 17.15 10.43
N ALA A 110 -1.91 17.83 10.14
CA ALA A 110 -3.22 17.56 10.72
C ALA A 110 -4.01 16.47 9.96
N HIS A 111 -3.49 15.24 9.93
CA HIS A 111 -4.09 14.16 9.15
C HIS A 111 -5.44 13.66 9.71
N PRO A 112 -6.47 13.46 8.87
CA PRO A 112 -7.84 13.19 9.33
C PRO A 112 -8.08 11.77 9.89
N THR A 113 -7.36 10.75 9.40
CA THR A 113 -7.62 9.35 9.79
C THR A 113 -6.46 8.67 10.52
N TRP A 114 -5.23 8.84 10.03
CA TRP A 114 -4.05 8.18 10.55
C TRP A 114 -3.22 9.06 11.51
N SER A 115 -2.70 8.45 12.58
CA SER A 115 -1.64 9.02 13.41
C SER A 115 -0.31 8.45 12.97
N MET A 116 0.54 9.27 12.34
CA MET A 116 1.78 8.86 11.68
C MET A 116 2.93 9.82 11.99
N GLY A 117 4.16 9.40 11.67
CA GLY A 117 5.33 10.27 11.74
C GLY A 117 5.29 11.40 10.69
N PRO A 118 5.96 12.54 10.95
CA PRO A 118 5.77 13.78 10.19
C PRO A 118 6.06 13.64 8.69
N LYS A 119 7.08 12.88 8.30
CA LYS A 119 7.41 12.64 6.87
C LYS A 119 6.23 12.00 6.13
N ASN A 120 5.70 10.89 6.65
CA ASN A 120 4.57 10.19 6.02
C ASN A 120 3.32 11.06 6.00
N THR A 121 3.15 11.89 7.03
CA THR A 121 2.03 12.83 7.12
C THR A 121 2.09 13.90 6.04
N ILE A 122 3.26 14.53 5.83
CA ILE A 122 3.49 15.48 4.73
C ILE A 122 3.34 14.80 3.37
N ASP A 123 3.86 13.59 3.22
CA ASP A 123 3.74 12.85 1.96
C ASP A 123 2.28 12.51 1.64
N SER A 124 1.46 12.22 2.65
CA SER A 124 0.02 12.01 2.50
C SER A 124 -0.68 13.30 2.08
N ALA A 125 -0.33 14.44 2.70
CA ALA A 125 -0.88 15.76 2.36
C ALA A 125 -0.62 16.17 0.90
N THR A 126 0.51 15.76 0.34
CA THR A 126 0.89 16.02 -1.06
C THR A 126 0.51 14.90 -2.03
N MET A 127 -0.07 13.80 -1.52
CA MET A 127 -0.32 12.55 -2.26
C MET A 127 0.93 11.86 -2.84
N ILE A 128 2.15 12.35 -2.60
CA ILE A 128 3.38 11.68 -3.03
C ILE A 128 3.53 10.32 -2.35
N ASN A 129 2.99 10.17 -1.13
CA ASN A 129 2.94 8.89 -0.42
C ASN A 129 2.34 7.80 -1.33
N LYS A 130 1.20 8.10 -1.97
CA LYS A 130 0.53 7.15 -2.86
C LYS A 130 1.32 6.88 -4.13
N GLY A 131 2.03 7.88 -4.66
CA GLY A 131 2.96 7.70 -5.78
C GLY A 131 4.09 6.72 -5.46
N LEU A 132 4.70 6.83 -4.28
CA LEU A 132 5.73 5.90 -3.80
C LEU A 132 5.17 4.48 -3.64
N GLU A 133 3.95 4.36 -3.12
CA GLU A 133 3.29 3.06 -2.92
C GLU A 133 2.94 2.36 -4.25
N LEU A 134 2.59 3.11 -5.31
CA LEU A 134 2.39 2.52 -6.64
C LEU A 134 3.67 1.87 -7.17
N ILE A 135 4.81 2.56 -7.00
CA ILE A 135 6.13 2.00 -7.37
C ILE A 135 6.40 0.75 -6.54
N GLU A 136 6.19 0.79 -5.23
CA GLU A 136 6.37 -0.38 -4.37
C GLU A 136 5.46 -1.55 -4.77
N ALA A 137 4.20 -1.31 -5.14
CA ALA A 137 3.27 -2.36 -5.58
C ALA A 137 3.73 -3.02 -6.88
N HIS A 138 4.20 -2.22 -7.86
CA HIS A 138 4.84 -2.74 -9.07
C HIS A 138 6.02 -3.65 -8.74
N ARG A 139 6.87 -3.25 -7.78
CA ARG A 139 8.06 -4.01 -7.36
C ARG A 139 7.74 -5.30 -6.61
N LEU A 140 6.77 -5.28 -5.70
CA LEU A 140 6.42 -6.44 -4.85
C LEU A 140 5.60 -7.50 -5.56
N PHE A 141 4.69 -7.07 -6.44
CA PHE A 141 3.66 -7.95 -7.02
C PHE A 141 3.76 -8.11 -8.54
N ASP A 142 4.79 -7.55 -9.18
CA ASP A 142 4.98 -7.62 -10.64
C ASP A 142 3.73 -7.12 -11.41
N LEU A 143 3.21 -5.97 -10.97
CA LEU A 143 2.06 -5.30 -11.58
C LEU A 143 2.53 -4.20 -12.50
N ASP A 144 2.14 -4.27 -13.78
CA ASP A 144 2.40 -3.18 -14.71
C ASP A 144 1.67 -1.90 -14.32
N ALA A 145 2.24 -0.75 -14.69
CA ALA A 145 1.74 0.56 -14.26
C ALA A 145 0.32 0.87 -14.74
N ASP A 146 -0.10 0.33 -15.89
CA ASP A 146 -1.45 0.47 -16.45
C ASP A 146 -2.49 -0.39 -15.72
N ARG A 147 -2.05 -1.45 -15.04
CA ARG A 147 -2.85 -2.31 -14.16
C ARG A 147 -2.92 -1.79 -12.73
N LEU A 148 -2.28 -0.66 -12.43
CA LEU A 148 -2.34 -0.02 -11.11
C LEU A 148 -3.27 1.20 -11.12
N GLY A 149 -4.11 1.30 -10.09
CA GLY A 149 -5.06 2.39 -9.89
C GLY A 149 -4.98 3.00 -8.50
N VAL A 150 -5.50 4.21 -8.37
CA VAL A 150 -5.68 4.89 -7.08
C VAL A 150 -7.14 5.29 -6.92
N LEU A 151 -7.70 5.07 -5.74
CA LEU A 151 -9.05 5.49 -5.37
C LEU A 151 -9.02 6.28 -4.07
N ILE A 152 -9.59 7.49 -4.04
CA ILE A 152 -9.73 8.24 -2.79
C ILE A 152 -10.85 7.59 -1.99
N HIS A 153 -10.51 7.09 -0.81
CA HIS A 153 -11.40 6.48 0.16
C HIS A 153 -11.16 7.12 1.54
N PRO A 154 -11.85 8.25 1.84
CA PRO A 154 -11.67 9.05 3.05
C PRO A 154 -11.70 8.25 4.35
N GLN A 155 -12.54 7.21 4.40
CA GLN A 155 -12.79 6.43 5.61
C GLN A 155 -11.63 5.50 5.96
N SER A 156 -10.73 5.22 5.01
CA SER A 156 -9.55 4.36 5.20
C SER A 156 -9.90 2.97 5.76
N ILE A 157 -10.99 2.38 5.27
CA ILE A 157 -11.47 1.06 5.70
C ILE A 157 -11.18 -0.02 4.65
N VAL A 158 -11.45 0.28 3.38
CA VAL A 158 -10.91 -0.51 2.27
C VAL A 158 -9.45 -0.09 2.10
N HIS A 159 -8.52 -1.04 2.15
CA HIS A 159 -7.08 -0.77 1.97
C HIS A 159 -6.57 -1.16 0.57
N ALA A 160 -7.21 -2.12 -0.08
CA ALA A 160 -6.91 -2.47 -1.47
C ALA A 160 -8.11 -3.14 -2.12
N ILE A 161 -8.20 -2.99 -3.44
CA ILE A 161 -9.18 -3.66 -4.29
C ILE A 161 -8.42 -4.32 -5.45
N VAL A 162 -8.80 -5.54 -5.80
CA VAL A 162 -8.34 -6.26 -6.99
C VAL A 162 -9.55 -6.46 -7.88
N GLU A 163 -9.50 -5.93 -9.09
CA GLU A 163 -10.47 -6.22 -10.16
C GLU A 163 -10.01 -7.48 -10.90
N LEU A 164 -10.95 -8.38 -11.17
CA LEU A 164 -10.69 -9.63 -11.86
C LEU A 164 -11.09 -9.56 -13.34
N ALA A 165 -10.58 -10.50 -14.14
CA ALA A 165 -10.86 -10.58 -15.57
C ALA A 165 -12.34 -10.88 -15.89
N ASP A 166 -13.10 -11.43 -14.93
CA ASP A 166 -14.53 -11.69 -15.04
C ASP A 166 -15.41 -10.48 -14.66
N GLY A 167 -14.79 -9.34 -14.30
CA GLY A 167 -15.47 -8.11 -13.89
C GLY A 167 -15.86 -8.07 -12.41
N SER A 168 -15.60 -9.13 -11.63
CA SER A 168 -15.77 -9.10 -10.18
C SER A 168 -14.62 -8.37 -9.49
N SER A 169 -14.77 -8.10 -8.19
CA SER A 169 -13.74 -7.43 -7.40
C SER A 169 -13.62 -8.05 -6.02
N ILE A 170 -12.40 -8.13 -5.52
CA ILE A 170 -12.08 -8.53 -4.15
C ILE A 170 -11.44 -7.34 -3.45
N ALA A 171 -11.90 -7.04 -2.25
CA ALA A 171 -11.35 -5.96 -1.44
C ALA A 171 -10.92 -6.48 -0.07
N GLN A 172 -9.82 -5.93 0.45
CA GLN A 172 -9.45 -6.13 1.85
C GLN A 172 -9.92 -4.96 2.68
N LEU A 173 -10.65 -5.28 3.75
CA LEU A 173 -11.26 -4.30 4.64
C LEU A 173 -10.79 -4.52 6.08
N SER A 174 -10.43 -3.43 6.76
CA SER A 174 -10.14 -3.41 8.19
C SER A 174 -10.27 -2.00 8.76
N THR A 175 -10.25 -1.85 10.08
CA THR A 175 -10.06 -0.53 10.67
C THR A 175 -8.67 -0.01 10.33
N ALA A 176 -8.51 1.31 10.19
CA ALA A 176 -7.21 1.98 10.02
C ALA A 176 -6.29 1.78 11.25
N ASP A 177 -5.62 0.63 11.31
CA ASP A 177 -4.79 0.20 12.44
C ASP A 177 -3.61 -0.65 11.96
N MET A 178 -2.40 -0.10 12.05
CA MET A 178 -1.18 -0.75 11.58
C MET A 178 -0.81 -2.02 12.36
N ARG A 179 -1.41 -2.27 13.53
CA ARG A 179 -1.21 -3.53 14.26
C ARG A 179 -1.62 -4.72 13.40
N ALA A 180 -2.64 -4.57 12.54
CA ALA A 180 -3.12 -5.65 11.67
C ALA A 180 -2.09 -6.08 10.60
N PRO A 181 -1.59 -5.20 9.72
CA PRO A 181 -0.59 -5.58 8.73
C PRO A 181 0.75 -5.98 9.37
N ILE A 182 1.17 -5.35 10.47
CA ILE A 182 2.38 -5.75 11.23
C ILE A 182 2.23 -7.18 11.73
N GLN A 183 1.10 -7.49 12.40
CA GLN A 183 0.88 -8.83 12.93
C GLN A 183 0.82 -9.87 11.82
N LEU A 184 0.14 -9.58 10.71
CA LEU A 184 0.10 -10.50 9.57
C LEU A 184 1.50 -10.82 9.05
N ALA A 185 2.35 -9.81 8.82
CA ALA A 185 3.72 -10.04 8.37
C ALA A 185 4.54 -10.90 9.35
N LEU A 186 4.35 -10.71 10.66
CA LEU A 186 5.10 -11.47 11.68
C LEU A 186 4.58 -12.88 11.94
N THR A 187 3.29 -13.14 11.71
CA THR A 187 2.67 -14.44 12.02
C THR A 187 2.37 -15.28 10.78
N TRP A 188 2.54 -14.73 9.58
CA TRP A 188 2.31 -15.46 8.35
C TRP A 188 3.09 -16.78 8.34
N PRO A 189 2.48 -17.92 7.93
CA PRO A 189 1.19 -18.06 7.25
C PRO A 189 -0.04 -18.06 8.16
N ALA A 190 0.15 -18.04 9.48
CA ALA A 190 -0.95 -18.03 10.44
C ALA A 190 -1.54 -16.63 10.59
N ARG A 191 -2.83 -16.58 10.93
CA ARG A 191 -3.51 -15.36 11.37
C ARG A 191 -3.67 -15.41 12.89
N ALA A 192 -2.88 -14.61 13.61
CA ALA A 192 -3.06 -14.47 15.04
C ALA A 192 -4.28 -13.60 15.39
N ARG A 193 -4.77 -13.71 16.63
CA ARG A 193 -5.81 -12.84 17.16
C ARG A 193 -5.21 -11.50 17.58
N LEU A 194 -5.68 -10.40 16.96
CA LEU A 194 -5.39 -9.05 17.42
C LEU A 194 -6.03 -8.82 18.80
N ARG A 195 -5.21 -8.54 19.81
CA ARG A 195 -5.71 -8.14 21.15
C ARG A 195 -6.47 -6.81 21.03
N ASN A 196 -7.66 -6.77 21.60
CA ASN A 196 -8.57 -5.61 21.53
C ASN A 196 -8.89 -5.16 20.09
N ALA A 197 -8.95 -6.11 19.15
CA ALA A 197 -9.51 -5.83 17.84
C ALA A 197 -10.94 -5.31 18.02
N ARG A 198 -11.22 -4.10 17.54
CA ARG A 198 -12.60 -3.63 17.43
C ARG A 198 -13.27 -4.51 16.40
N SER A 199 -14.20 -5.38 16.81
CA SER A 199 -15.04 -6.10 15.87
C SER A 199 -15.90 -5.07 15.14
N THR A 200 -15.88 -5.15 13.82
CA THR A 200 -16.49 -4.16 12.94
C THR A 200 -17.94 -4.51 12.59
N GLY A 201 -18.49 -5.53 13.26
CA GLY A 201 -19.85 -6.03 13.06
C GLY A 201 -20.83 -4.87 13.15
N THR A 202 -21.29 -4.42 11.98
CA THR A 202 -22.25 -3.33 11.69
C THR A 202 -21.86 -1.88 12.00
N GLY A 203 -20.75 -1.60 12.69
CA GLY A 203 -20.39 -0.25 13.18
C GLY A 203 -19.69 0.69 12.19
N TRP A 204 -19.74 0.38 10.89
CA TRP A 204 -18.89 1.03 9.89
C TRP A 204 -19.49 2.27 9.22
N GLY A 205 -20.80 2.49 9.35
CA GLY A 205 -21.47 3.66 8.79
C GLY A 205 -21.39 3.71 7.25
N ALA A 206 -21.67 4.88 6.68
CA ALA A 206 -21.64 5.09 5.23
C ALA A 206 -20.21 5.41 4.75
N TRP A 207 -19.80 4.84 3.62
CA TRP A 207 -18.53 5.18 2.98
C TRP A 207 -18.70 5.66 1.56
N THR A 208 -17.71 6.40 1.12
CA THR A 208 -17.66 7.02 -0.18
C THR A 208 -16.31 6.76 -0.81
N SER A 209 -16.29 6.71 -2.13
CA SER A 209 -15.07 6.58 -2.91
C SER A 209 -15.16 7.49 -4.13
N ALA A 210 -14.04 8.11 -4.47
CA ALA A 210 -13.95 8.99 -5.63
C ALA A 210 -12.63 8.79 -6.37
N SER A 211 -12.64 8.96 -7.69
CA SER A 211 -11.39 9.02 -8.45
C SER A 211 -10.58 10.27 -8.05
N PRO A 212 -9.25 10.18 -7.97
CA PRO A 212 -8.41 11.36 -7.72
C PRO A 212 -8.67 12.44 -8.77
N THR A 213 -8.80 13.69 -8.34
CA THR A 213 -8.92 14.84 -9.25
C THR A 213 -7.60 15.01 -10.00
N ARG A 214 -7.64 14.88 -11.33
CA ARG A 214 -6.52 15.28 -12.18
C ARG A 214 -6.62 16.79 -12.32
N GLY A 215 -5.63 17.53 -11.82
CA GLY A 215 -5.48 18.96 -12.11
C GLY A 215 -5.66 19.18 -13.62
N GLY A 216 -6.46 20.19 -13.98
CA GLY A 216 -7.09 20.31 -15.30
C GLY A 216 -6.18 20.00 -16.50
N SER A 217 -6.38 18.82 -17.10
CA SER A 217 -6.49 18.63 -18.55
C SER A 217 -7.00 17.21 -18.80
N ARG A 218 -8.02 17.09 -19.65
CA ARG A 218 -8.48 15.78 -20.15
C ARG A 218 -7.36 15.21 -21.02
N ARG A 219 -6.99 13.94 -20.75
CA ARG A 219 -6.03 13.09 -21.49
C ARG A 219 -4.54 13.31 -21.19
N SER A 220 -4.10 12.78 -20.06
CA SER A 220 -2.85 12.00 -20.00
C SER A 220 -2.95 11.03 -18.84
N GLY A 221 -2.99 9.72 -19.13
CA GLY A 221 -2.56 8.74 -18.15
C GLY A 221 -1.13 9.08 -17.76
N TRP A 222 -0.73 8.75 -16.53
CA TRP A 222 0.68 8.67 -16.17
C TRP A 222 1.30 7.60 -17.08
N ARG A 223 1.74 8.00 -18.28
CA ARG A 223 2.56 7.17 -19.16
C ARG A 223 3.97 7.26 -18.59
N TRP A 224 4.35 6.21 -17.88
CA TRP A 224 5.74 5.94 -17.58
C TRP A 224 6.41 5.54 -18.90
N THR A 225 7.23 6.43 -19.45
CA THR A 225 8.27 6.08 -20.43
C THR A 225 9.57 5.90 -19.70
#